data_AF-A0A1H9CNF5-F1
#
_entry.id   AF-A0A1H9CNF5-F1
#
_cell.length_a   1.000
_cell.length_b   1.000
_cell.length_c   1.000
_cell.angle_alpha   90.00
_cell.angle_beta   90.00
_cell.angle_gamma   90.00
#
_symmetry.space_group_name_H-M   'P 1'
#
loop_
_entity.id
_entity.type
_entity.pdbx_description
1 polymer ?
#
loop_
_entity_poly.entity_id
_entity_poly.type
_entity_poly.pdbx_seq_one_letter_code
_entity_poly.pdbx_strand_id
1 'polypeptide(L)'
;MPVAHGLGRLTESADERKLSAKLTDEVLYKLKRNNTMEDTINIYEKKAEEMTAIHIISKKDKFAETEGGFVSFDYDGVHYDRIKVVRLFPFTDPDKFISIREHGNGDREIGIIEDLSEMTEETQTILKRQLDLCYFTPVIEKIMSIKDEYGYAYFHVMTDRGECKFTINMGSNAVAKLSDTRLIIMDVDENRFEIRDVEALSQKERRMLDMFL
;
A
#
# COMPACT_ATOMS: atom_id res chain seq x y z
N MET A 1 -0.68 -55.42 77.94
CA MET A 1 -2.06 -54.97 77.62
C MET A 1 -2.14 -53.50 78.03
N PRO A 2 -2.60 -52.53 77.21
CA PRO A 2 -3.72 -52.53 76.23
C PRO A 2 -3.33 -52.13 74.77
N VAL A 3 -4.02 -52.65 73.75
CA VAL A 3 -5.05 -52.05 72.84
C VAL A 3 -4.52 -51.08 71.77
N ALA A 4 -4.33 -51.59 70.55
CA ALA A 4 -4.20 -50.81 69.32
C ALA A 4 -5.59 -50.47 68.75
N HIS A 5 -5.89 -49.18 68.55
CA HIS A 5 -7.05 -48.73 67.78
C HIS A 5 -6.69 -48.69 66.30
N GLY A 6 -7.42 -49.47 65.49
CA GLY A 6 -7.34 -49.43 64.03
C GLY A 6 -8.08 -48.21 63.48
N LEU A 7 -7.39 -47.37 62.73
CA LEU A 7 -8.00 -46.36 61.86
C LEU A 7 -8.58 -47.05 60.63
N GLY A 8 -9.91 -47.11 60.54
CA GLY A 8 -10.63 -47.60 59.36
C GLY A 8 -10.37 -46.72 58.15
N ARG A 9 -9.97 -47.32 57.03
CA ARG A 9 -9.94 -46.66 55.72
C ARG A 9 -11.38 -46.44 55.27
N LEU A 10 -11.81 -45.18 55.21
CA LEU A 10 -13.03 -44.79 54.49
C LEU A 10 -12.83 -45.15 53.01
N THR A 11 -13.67 -46.05 52.50
CA THR A 11 -13.70 -46.38 51.08
C THR A 11 -14.68 -45.42 50.43
N GLU A 12 -14.18 -44.52 49.56
CA GLU A 12 -15.05 -43.64 48.76
C GLU A 12 -16.06 -44.48 47.98
N SER A 13 -17.31 -44.04 48.01
CA SER A 13 -18.41 -44.70 47.31
C SER A 13 -18.22 -44.63 45.79
N ALA A 14 -18.81 -45.59 45.06
CA ALA A 14 -18.71 -45.62 43.61
C ALA A 14 -19.29 -44.36 42.93
N ASP A 15 -20.24 -43.69 43.58
CA ASP A 15 -20.85 -42.44 43.08
C ASP A 15 -19.94 -41.23 43.30
N GLU A 16 -19.22 -41.15 44.42
CA GLU A 16 -18.21 -40.10 44.67
C GLU A 16 -17.04 -40.18 43.68
N ARG A 17 -16.58 -41.39 43.35
CA ARG A 17 -15.53 -41.60 42.33
C ARG A 17 -15.98 -41.16 40.93
N LYS A 18 -17.24 -41.43 40.56
CA LYS A 18 -17.81 -40.99 39.28
C LYS A 18 -17.99 -39.48 39.21
N LEU A 19 -18.39 -38.83 40.31
CA LEU A 19 -18.55 -37.39 40.38
C LEU A 19 -17.17 -36.68 40.28
N SER A 20 -16.16 -37.20 40.97
CA SER A 20 -14.77 -36.71 40.92
C SER A 20 -14.16 -36.85 39.51
N ALA A 21 -14.39 -37.99 38.83
CA ALA A 21 -13.96 -38.20 37.45
C ALA A 21 -14.64 -37.23 36.47
N LYS A 22 -15.94 -36.98 36.62
CA LYS A 22 -16.65 -35.98 35.78
C LYS A 22 -16.16 -34.56 36.01
N LEU A 23 -15.93 -34.17 37.27
CA LEU A 23 -15.41 -32.83 37.59
C LEU A 23 -14.01 -32.63 37.01
N THR A 24 -13.15 -33.64 37.08
CA THR A 24 -11.78 -33.58 36.53
C THR A 24 -11.77 -33.48 35.01
N ASP A 25 -12.63 -34.23 34.31
CA ASP A 25 -12.77 -34.12 32.85
C ASP A 25 -13.29 -32.75 32.40
N GLU A 26 -14.26 -32.18 33.12
CA GLU A 26 -14.82 -30.85 32.79
C GLU A 26 -13.81 -29.72 33.04
N VAL A 27 -13.02 -29.82 34.11
CA VAL A 27 -11.92 -28.90 34.41
C VAL A 27 -10.82 -29.00 33.35
N LEU A 28 -10.45 -30.23 32.95
CA LEU A 28 -9.46 -30.44 31.89
C LEU A 28 -9.92 -29.90 30.53
N TYR A 29 -11.21 -30.05 30.21
CA TYR A 29 -11.82 -29.51 29.01
C TYR A 29 -11.81 -27.97 29.00
N LYS A 30 -12.18 -27.33 30.11
CA LYS A 30 -12.15 -25.87 30.27
C LYS A 30 -10.72 -25.31 30.19
N LEU A 31 -9.74 -25.98 30.82
CA LEU A 31 -8.32 -25.61 30.73
C LEU A 31 -7.79 -25.72 29.30
N LYS A 32 -8.06 -26.83 28.61
CA LYS A 32 -7.66 -27.00 27.20
C LYS A 32 -8.29 -25.95 26.31
N ARG A 33 -9.59 -25.67 26.48
CA ARG A 33 -10.32 -24.68 25.67
C ARG A 33 -9.83 -23.25 25.93
N ASN A 34 -9.53 -22.88 27.17
CA ASN A 34 -8.96 -21.57 27.50
C ASN A 34 -7.57 -21.41 26.88
N ASN A 35 -6.68 -22.41 27.04
CA ASN A 35 -5.37 -22.39 26.40
C ASN A 35 -5.48 -22.30 24.87
N THR A 36 -6.40 -23.05 24.25
CA THR A 36 -6.60 -22.98 22.79
C THR A 36 -7.10 -21.60 22.35
N MET A 37 -7.93 -20.95 23.18
CA MET A 37 -8.46 -19.62 22.86
C MET A 37 -7.38 -18.54 23.04
N GLU A 38 -6.57 -18.63 24.10
CA GLU A 38 -5.38 -17.80 24.30
C GLU A 38 -4.36 -17.99 23.17
N ASP A 39 -4.13 -19.21 22.70
CA ASP A 39 -3.27 -19.49 21.54
C ASP A 39 -3.82 -18.82 20.28
N THR A 40 -5.13 -18.93 20.02
CA THR A 40 -5.73 -18.26 18.87
C THR A 40 -5.66 -16.74 18.96
N ILE A 41 -5.94 -16.17 20.14
CA ILE A 41 -5.87 -14.72 20.37
C ILE A 41 -4.44 -14.25 20.16
N ASN A 42 -3.45 -14.94 20.71
CA ASN A 42 -2.03 -14.61 20.54
C ASN A 42 -1.59 -14.70 19.06
N ILE A 43 -2.10 -15.69 18.31
CA ILE A 43 -1.88 -15.75 16.85
C ILE A 43 -2.50 -14.55 16.14
N TYR A 44 -3.71 -14.13 16.51
CA TYR A 44 -4.36 -12.97 15.90
C TYR A 44 -3.72 -11.65 16.32
N GLU A 45 -3.30 -11.50 17.57
CA GLU A 45 -2.54 -10.34 18.06
C GLU A 45 -1.21 -10.23 17.35
N LYS A 46 -0.44 -11.31 17.27
CA LYS A 46 0.82 -11.34 16.52
C LYS A 46 0.63 -11.05 15.04
N LYS A 47 -0.40 -11.62 14.40
CA LYS A 47 -0.76 -11.27 13.03
C LYS A 47 -1.17 -9.81 12.89
N ALA A 48 -1.90 -9.25 13.85
CA ALA A 48 -2.32 -7.85 13.83
C ALA A 48 -1.12 -6.91 14.00
N GLU A 49 -0.18 -7.24 14.89
CA GLU A 49 1.10 -6.52 15.05
C GLU A 49 1.94 -6.59 13.77
N GLU A 50 2.10 -7.77 13.18
CA GLU A 50 2.79 -7.94 11.89
C GLU A 50 2.09 -7.20 10.74
N MET A 51 0.76 -7.08 10.77
CA MET A 51 -0.03 -6.35 9.78
C MET A 51 0.01 -4.83 9.97
N THR A 52 0.32 -4.34 11.17
CA THR A 52 0.34 -2.91 11.50
C THR A 52 1.75 -2.34 11.65
N ALA A 53 2.77 -3.19 11.67
CA ALA A 53 4.17 -2.77 11.69
C ALA A 53 4.54 -2.09 10.36
N ILE A 54 4.88 -0.79 10.44
CA ILE A 54 5.49 -0.06 9.33
C ILE A 54 6.97 -0.38 9.34
N HIS A 55 7.45 -1.04 8.30
CA HIS A 55 8.87 -1.36 8.13
C HIS A 55 9.55 -0.31 7.26
N ILE A 56 10.68 0.23 7.71
CA ILE A 56 11.51 1.10 6.89
C ILE A 56 12.50 0.27 6.09
N ILE A 57 12.37 0.35 4.76
CA ILE A 57 13.26 -0.29 3.81
C ILE A 57 14.46 0.62 3.58
N SER A 58 15.64 0.00 3.56
CA SER A 58 16.92 0.69 3.50
C SER A 58 17.80 0.11 2.39
N LYS A 59 18.94 0.76 2.13
CA LYS A 59 19.91 0.33 1.10
C LYS A 59 20.50 -1.09 1.30
N LYS A 60 20.27 -1.74 2.44
CA LYS A 60 20.71 -3.13 2.69
C LYS A 60 19.78 -4.16 2.03
N ASP A 61 18.53 -3.75 1.78
CA ASP A 61 17.46 -4.59 1.27
C ASP A 61 17.57 -4.63 -0.26
N LYS A 62 17.36 -5.82 -0.84
CA LYS A 62 17.80 -6.08 -2.23
C LYS A 62 16.63 -6.10 -3.19
N PHE A 63 16.79 -5.37 -4.29
CA PHE A 63 15.85 -5.33 -5.39
C PHE A 63 16.53 -5.83 -6.65
N ALA A 64 15.80 -6.55 -7.50
CA ALA A 64 16.30 -6.99 -8.79
C ALA A 64 15.23 -6.87 -9.87
N GLU A 65 15.65 -6.58 -11.11
CA GLU A 65 14.76 -6.64 -12.26
C GLU A 65 14.50 -8.11 -12.62
N THR A 66 13.24 -8.47 -12.86
CA THR A 66 12.86 -9.80 -13.33
C THR A 66 12.99 -9.87 -14.86
N GLU A 67 13.06 -11.08 -15.42
CA GLU A 67 13.13 -11.29 -16.87
C GLU A 67 11.95 -10.62 -17.62
N GLY A 68 10.80 -10.48 -16.97
CA GLY A 68 9.61 -9.82 -17.50
C GLY A 68 9.56 -8.29 -17.34
N GLY A 69 10.62 -7.66 -16.82
CA GLY A 69 10.69 -6.22 -16.60
C GLY A 69 9.91 -5.73 -15.37
N PHE A 70 9.57 -6.63 -14.44
CA PHE A 70 9.06 -6.27 -13.11
C PHE A 70 10.20 -6.21 -12.10
N VAL A 71 9.87 -6.03 -10.82
CA VAL A 71 10.86 -5.99 -9.74
C VAL A 71 10.54 -7.06 -8.71
N SER A 72 11.56 -7.83 -8.35
CA SER A 72 11.57 -8.71 -7.18
C SER A 72 12.23 -8.00 -6.00
N PHE A 73 11.93 -8.49 -4.80
CA PHE A 73 12.40 -7.90 -3.55
C PHE A 73 12.75 -8.99 -2.55
N ASP A 74 13.94 -8.92 -1.96
CA ASP A 74 14.36 -9.77 -0.85
C ASP A 74 14.35 -8.97 0.44
N TYR A 75 13.51 -9.37 1.39
CA TYR A 75 13.35 -8.69 2.67
C TYR A 75 13.11 -9.69 3.80
N ASP A 76 13.85 -9.52 4.90
CA ASP A 76 13.76 -10.34 6.12
C ASP A 76 13.75 -11.86 5.87
N GLY A 77 14.57 -12.32 4.91
CA GLY A 77 14.68 -13.75 4.55
C GLY A 77 13.55 -14.28 3.67
N VAL A 78 12.61 -13.43 3.24
CA VAL A 78 11.53 -13.75 2.31
C VAL A 78 11.86 -13.18 0.94
N HIS A 79 11.71 -14.02 -0.10
CA HIS A 79 11.81 -13.61 -1.49
C HIS A 79 10.41 -13.30 -2.04
N TYR A 80 10.23 -12.10 -2.57
CA TYR A 80 9.03 -11.69 -3.28
C TYR A 80 9.33 -11.67 -4.78
N ASP A 81 8.78 -12.63 -5.53
CA ASP A 81 9.00 -12.76 -6.99
C ASP A 81 8.56 -11.51 -7.76
N ARG A 82 7.55 -10.79 -7.23
CA ARG A 82 7.05 -9.55 -7.78
C ARG A 82 6.48 -8.65 -6.69
N ILE A 83 6.83 -7.38 -6.75
CA ILE A 83 6.26 -6.32 -5.90
C ILE A 83 5.53 -5.25 -6.71
N LYS A 84 4.71 -4.46 -6.02
CA LYS A 84 4.18 -3.18 -6.49
C LYS A 84 4.94 -2.04 -5.82
N VAL A 85 5.25 -0.99 -6.57
CA VAL A 85 5.95 0.20 -6.11
C VAL A 85 4.99 1.38 -6.21
N VAL A 86 4.65 1.99 -5.08
CA VAL A 86 3.57 2.99 -4.99
C VAL A 86 4.08 4.26 -4.32
N ARG A 87 3.89 5.42 -4.94
CA ARG A 87 4.10 6.72 -4.30
C ARG A 87 2.94 7.01 -3.33
N LEU A 88 3.24 7.21 -2.05
CA LEU A 88 2.23 7.67 -1.09
C LEU A 88 1.90 9.15 -1.30
N PHE A 89 2.88 9.94 -1.73
CA PHE A 89 2.74 11.36 -2.06
C PHE A 89 3.17 11.63 -3.51
N PRO A 90 2.41 11.15 -4.51
CA PRO A 90 2.82 11.15 -5.92
C PRO A 90 3.12 12.54 -6.50
N PHE A 91 2.57 13.58 -5.89
CA PHE A 91 2.70 14.94 -6.38
C PHE A 91 3.68 15.78 -5.55
N THR A 92 3.53 15.82 -4.23
CA THR A 92 4.35 16.70 -3.38
C THR A 92 5.76 16.16 -3.20
N ASP A 93 5.91 14.85 -3.01
CA ASP A 93 7.19 14.20 -2.70
C ASP A 93 7.35 12.92 -3.52
N PRO A 94 7.52 13.01 -4.86
CA PRO A 94 7.44 11.86 -5.76
C PRO A 94 8.55 10.82 -5.58
N ASP A 95 9.65 11.20 -4.90
CA ASP A 95 10.78 10.34 -4.59
C ASP A 95 10.83 9.93 -3.11
N LYS A 96 9.85 10.34 -2.30
CA LYS A 96 9.77 10.03 -0.86
C LYS A 96 8.55 9.20 -0.52
N PHE A 97 8.66 8.48 0.60
CA PHE A 97 7.61 7.62 1.14
C PHE A 97 7.05 6.68 0.07
N ILE A 98 7.95 5.89 -0.53
CA ILE A 98 7.60 4.90 -1.54
C ILE A 98 7.19 3.61 -0.84
N SER A 99 5.92 3.26 -0.96
CA SER A 99 5.35 2.03 -0.43
C SER A 99 5.70 0.86 -1.34
N ILE A 100 6.34 -0.15 -0.77
CA ILE A 100 6.63 -1.44 -1.41
C ILE A 100 5.57 -2.43 -0.93
N ARG A 101 4.82 -3.00 -1.88
CA ARG A 101 3.66 -3.84 -1.60
C ARG A 101 3.76 -5.18 -2.29
N GLU A 102 3.17 -6.20 -1.68
CA GLU A 102 3.00 -7.50 -2.32
C GLU A 102 2.18 -7.37 -3.60
N HIS A 103 2.50 -8.20 -4.59
CA HIS A 103 1.71 -8.30 -5.80
C HIS A 103 0.65 -9.42 -5.66
N GLY A 104 -0.63 -9.07 -5.45
CA GLY A 104 -1.70 -10.06 -5.36
C GLY A 104 -2.99 -9.55 -4.71
N ASN A 105 -3.85 -10.47 -4.27
CA ASN A 105 -5.08 -10.08 -3.58
C ASN A 105 -4.77 -9.54 -2.18
N GLY A 106 -4.97 -8.24 -2.01
CA GLY A 106 -4.81 -7.53 -0.74
C GLY A 106 -3.73 -6.45 -0.75
N ASP A 107 -2.80 -6.46 -1.72
CA ASP A 107 -1.68 -5.52 -1.86
C ASP A 107 -1.08 -5.13 -0.50
N ARG A 108 -0.73 -6.10 0.33
CA ARG A 108 -0.21 -5.81 1.67
C ARG A 108 1.07 -4.99 1.56
N GLU A 109 1.19 -3.93 2.34
CA GLU A 109 2.44 -3.18 2.44
C GLU A 109 3.49 -4.04 3.15
N ILE A 110 4.65 -4.17 2.50
CA ILE A 110 5.82 -4.85 3.05
C ILE A 110 6.63 -3.84 3.86
N GLY A 111 6.80 -2.63 3.31
CA GLY A 111 7.46 -1.52 3.98
C GLY A 111 7.51 -0.27 3.11
N ILE A 112 8.16 0.77 3.64
CA ILE A 112 8.28 2.10 3.04
C ILE A 112 9.74 2.47 2.90
N ILE A 113 10.11 2.99 1.73
CA ILE A 113 11.36 3.71 1.52
C ILE A 113 11.09 5.19 1.80
N GLU A 114 11.75 5.77 2.79
CA GLU A 114 11.53 7.19 3.16
C GLU A 114 12.00 8.14 2.07
N ASP A 115 13.17 7.90 1.49
CA ASP A 115 13.73 8.70 0.40
C ASP A 115 14.51 7.80 -0.57
N LEU A 116 14.13 7.78 -1.85
CA LEU A 116 14.80 6.99 -2.88
C LEU A 116 16.27 7.37 -3.02
N SER A 117 16.64 8.64 -2.78
CA SER A 117 18.03 9.10 -2.93
C SER A 117 18.99 8.46 -1.93
N GLU A 118 18.48 7.87 -0.83
CA GLU A 118 19.28 7.15 0.16
C GLU A 118 19.55 5.67 -0.23
N MET A 119 18.89 5.17 -1.27
CA MET A 119 19.11 3.83 -1.80
C MET A 119 20.34 3.77 -2.70
N THR A 120 20.81 2.56 -3.02
CA THR A 120 21.88 2.39 -4.01
C THR A 120 21.44 2.89 -5.39
N GLU A 121 22.36 3.37 -6.23
CA GLU A 121 22.05 3.87 -7.58
C GLU A 121 21.33 2.82 -8.46
N GLU A 122 21.71 1.55 -8.30
CA GLU A 122 21.08 0.41 -8.97
C GLU A 122 19.60 0.28 -8.54
N THR A 123 19.34 0.25 -7.24
CA THR A 123 17.97 0.21 -6.70
C THR A 123 17.15 1.42 -7.14
N GLN A 124 17.72 2.62 -7.11
CA GLN A 124 17.05 3.83 -7.58
C GLN A 124 16.61 3.70 -9.04
N THR A 125 17.49 3.20 -9.90
CA THR A 125 17.21 3.02 -11.33
C THR A 125 16.07 2.04 -11.55
N ILE A 126 16.13 0.88 -10.89
CA ILE A 126 15.13 -0.18 -10.98
C ILE A 126 13.75 0.32 -10.52
N LEU A 127 13.68 0.98 -9.35
CA LEU A 127 12.42 1.45 -8.78
C LEU A 127 11.83 2.64 -9.56
N LYS A 128 12.65 3.60 -10.01
CA LYS A 128 12.18 4.71 -10.85
C LYS A 128 11.55 4.20 -12.14
N ARG A 129 12.14 3.19 -12.78
CA ARG A 129 11.55 2.57 -13.97
C ARG A 129 10.17 1.97 -13.70
N GLN A 130 9.97 1.27 -12.57
CA GLN A 130 8.64 0.77 -12.20
C GLN A 130 7.65 1.90 -11.92
N LEU A 131 8.10 2.93 -11.21
CA LEU A 131 7.27 4.11 -10.92
C LEU A 131 6.85 4.82 -12.21
N ASP A 132 7.72 4.93 -13.20
CA ASP A 132 7.41 5.55 -14.49
C ASP A 132 6.39 4.73 -15.30
N LEU A 133 6.39 3.40 -15.16
CA LEU A 133 5.37 2.52 -15.75
C LEU A 133 4.01 2.68 -15.04
N CYS A 134 3.99 2.85 -13.73
CA CYS A 134 2.76 2.95 -12.93
C CYS A 134 2.14 4.35 -12.92
N TYR A 135 2.95 5.40 -13.01
CA TYR A 135 2.53 6.79 -12.83
C TYR A 135 2.78 7.62 -14.09
N PHE A 136 2.39 7.09 -15.25
CA PHE A 136 2.48 7.80 -16.50
C PHE A 136 1.62 9.07 -16.47
N THR A 137 2.26 10.21 -16.22
CA THR A 137 1.64 11.55 -16.23
C THR A 137 2.47 12.44 -17.15
N PRO A 138 2.14 12.55 -18.45
CA PRO A 138 2.85 13.44 -19.35
C PRO A 138 2.80 14.88 -18.87
N VAL A 139 3.95 15.55 -18.91
CA VAL A 139 4.06 16.95 -18.51
C VAL A 139 3.82 17.81 -19.73
N ILE A 140 2.78 18.64 -19.68
CA ILE A 140 2.46 19.60 -20.72
C ILE A 140 3.49 20.73 -20.67
N GLU A 141 4.30 20.82 -21.72
CA GLU A 141 5.31 21.87 -21.90
C GLU A 141 4.75 23.05 -22.69
N LYS A 142 3.76 22.80 -23.56
CA LYS A 142 3.16 23.83 -24.42
C LYS A 142 1.71 23.53 -24.75
N ILE A 143 0.88 24.57 -24.76
CA ILE A 143 -0.52 24.48 -25.21
C ILE A 143 -0.63 25.06 -26.60
N MET A 144 -0.88 24.20 -27.58
CA MET A 144 -0.98 24.60 -28.98
C MET A 144 -2.36 25.19 -29.30
N SER A 145 -3.42 24.54 -28.81
CA SER A 145 -4.79 25.06 -28.86
C SER A 145 -5.71 24.34 -27.88
N ILE A 146 -6.76 25.03 -27.43
CA ILE A 146 -7.91 24.42 -26.75
C ILE A 146 -9.17 24.85 -27.51
N LYS A 147 -10.06 23.90 -27.81
CA LYS A 147 -11.35 24.15 -28.47
C LYS A 147 -12.48 23.58 -27.63
N ASP A 148 -13.58 24.29 -27.52
CA ASP A 148 -14.78 23.80 -26.85
C ASP A 148 -15.84 23.32 -27.85
N GLU A 149 -16.48 22.19 -27.53
CA GLU A 149 -17.67 21.73 -28.23
C GLU A 149 -18.53 20.87 -27.30
N TYR A 150 -19.84 21.15 -27.24
CA TYR A 150 -20.81 20.35 -26.48
C TYR A 150 -20.45 20.08 -25.00
N GLY A 151 -19.80 21.03 -24.32
CA GLY A 151 -19.39 20.90 -22.92
C GLY A 151 -18.08 20.14 -22.70
N TYR A 152 -17.35 19.83 -23.78
CA TYR A 152 -16.02 19.23 -23.73
C TYR A 152 -14.97 20.23 -24.22
N ALA A 153 -13.76 20.15 -23.65
CA ALA A 153 -12.60 20.91 -24.13
C ALA A 153 -11.58 19.95 -24.74
N TYR A 154 -11.24 20.20 -26.00
CA TYR A 154 -10.28 19.44 -26.79
C TYR A 154 -8.93 20.13 -26.73
N PHE A 155 -7.99 19.51 -26.04
CA PHE A 155 -6.62 19.98 -25.89
C PHE A 155 -5.75 19.46 -27.02
N HIS A 156 -4.90 20.33 -27.53
CA HIS A 156 -3.78 19.99 -28.39
C HIS A 156 -2.52 20.58 -27.76
N VAL A 157 -1.60 19.71 -27.34
CA VAL A 157 -0.46 20.08 -26.50
C VAL A 157 0.83 19.42 -26.98
N MET A 158 1.96 20.02 -26.59
CA MET A 158 3.25 19.34 -26.57
C MET A 158 3.54 18.90 -25.14
N THR A 159 3.97 17.67 -24.98
CA THR A 159 4.41 17.11 -23.69
C THR A 159 5.86 16.69 -23.74
N ASP A 160 6.44 16.40 -22.57
CA ASP A 160 7.77 15.76 -22.42
C ASP A 160 7.90 14.41 -23.13
N ARG A 161 6.77 13.84 -23.59
CA ARG A 161 6.67 12.58 -24.34
C ARG A 161 6.18 12.76 -25.77
N GLY A 162 6.16 13.99 -26.26
CA GLY A 162 5.77 14.35 -27.62
C GLY A 162 4.37 14.99 -27.70
N GLU A 163 3.92 15.17 -28.94
CA GLU A 163 2.64 15.83 -29.24
C GLU A 163 1.46 14.93 -28.84
N CYS A 164 0.47 15.52 -28.17
CA CYS A 164 -0.70 14.80 -27.68
C CYS A 164 -1.99 15.61 -27.89
N LYS A 165 -3.10 14.89 -28.09
CA LYS A 165 -4.44 15.45 -28.10
C LYS A 165 -5.30 14.65 -27.14
N PHE A 166 -6.01 15.35 -26.26
CA PHE A 166 -6.89 14.73 -25.27
C PHE A 166 -8.11 15.61 -25.06
N THR A 167 -9.15 15.04 -24.45
CA THR A 167 -10.44 15.72 -24.26
C THR A 167 -10.81 15.68 -22.79
N ILE A 168 -11.23 16.81 -22.23
CA ILE A 168 -11.77 16.87 -20.86
C ILE A 168 -13.25 17.20 -20.90
N ASN A 169 -13.98 16.74 -19.89
CA ASN A 169 -15.35 17.16 -19.63
C ASN A 169 -15.32 18.41 -18.73
N MET A 170 -15.82 19.55 -19.22
CA MET A 170 -15.79 20.81 -18.44
C MET A 170 -16.75 20.81 -17.25
N GLY A 171 -17.76 19.95 -17.27
CA GLY A 171 -18.74 19.81 -16.19
C GLY A 171 -18.28 18.91 -15.04
N SER A 172 -17.10 18.27 -15.15
CA SER A 172 -16.53 17.45 -14.09
C SER A 172 -15.38 18.17 -13.37
N ASN A 173 -14.90 17.60 -12.26
CA ASN A 173 -13.67 18.04 -11.60
C ASN A 173 -12.43 17.55 -12.38
N ALA A 174 -12.40 17.76 -13.69
CA ALA A 174 -11.32 17.33 -14.58
C ALA A 174 -9.99 18.00 -14.27
N VAL A 175 -9.99 19.13 -13.54
CA VAL A 175 -8.78 19.87 -13.22
C VAL A 175 -8.63 20.04 -11.72
N ALA A 176 -7.48 19.57 -11.22
CA ALA A 176 -7.09 19.68 -9.82
C ALA A 176 -5.90 20.62 -9.68
N LYS A 177 -6.04 21.66 -8.85
CA LYS A 177 -4.93 22.55 -8.46
C LYS A 177 -4.16 21.89 -7.32
N LEU A 178 -2.88 21.62 -7.53
CA LEU A 178 -1.97 21.10 -6.50
C LEU A 178 -1.24 22.23 -5.78
N SER A 179 -1.02 23.36 -6.46
CA SER A 179 -0.53 24.61 -5.90
C SER A 179 -1.01 25.78 -6.79
N ASP A 180 -0.61 27.01 -6.48
CA ASP A 180 -0.94 28.19 -7.29
C ASP A 180 -0.46 28.06 -8.74
N THR A 181 0.65 27.33 -8.97
CA THR A 181 1.24 27.20 -10.31
C THR A 181 1.16 25.80 -10.91
N ARG A 182 0.67 24.80 -10.15
CA ARG A 182 0.72 23.40 -10.57
C ARG A 182 -0.67 22.78 -10.71
N LEU A 183 -0.94 22.24 -11.89
CA LEU A 183 -2.23 21.67 -12.27
C LEU A 183 -2.11 20.21 -12.69
N ILE A 184 -3.11 19.40 -12.33
CA ILE A 184 -3.36 18.09 -12.93
C ILE A 184 -4.65 18.18 -13.73
N ILE A 185 -4.58 17.74 -14.97
CA ILE A 185 -5.71 17.68 -15.91
C ILE A 185 -5.99 16.21 -16.21
N MET A 186 -7.23 15.79 -16.02
CA MET A 186 -7.69 14.43 -16.28
C MET A 186 -8.59 14.42 -17.51
N ASP A 187 -8.27 13.56 -18.47
CA ASP A 187 -9.10 13.38 -19.66
C ASP A 187 -10.28 12.44 -19.40
N VAL A 188 -11.15 12.28 -20.42
CA VAL A 188 -12.32 11.40 -20.35
C VAL A 188 -11.99 9.91 -20.19
N ASP A 189 -10.75 9.50 -20.49
CA ASP A 189 -10.24 8.14 -20.36
C ASP A 189 -9.44 7.95 -19.04
N GLU A 190 -9.53 8.90 -18.12
CA GLU A 190 -8.84 8.95 -16.83
C GLU A 190 -7.30 9.06 -16.92
N ASN A 191 -6.76 9.38 -18.10
CA ASN A 191 -5.35 9.72 -18.24
C ASN A 191 -5.08 11.06 -17.57
N ARG A 192 -3.92 11.17 -16.95
CA ARG A 192 -3.50 12.37 -16.21
C ARG A 192 -2.42 13.09 -16.97
N PHE A 193 -2.56 14.40 -17.05
CA PHE A 193 -1.58 15.33 -17.60
C PHE A 193 -1.23 16.35 -16.54
N GLU A 194 0.00 16.83 -16.56
CA GLU A 194 0.49 17.77 -15.55
C GLU A 194 0.99 19.05 -16.19
N ILE A 195 0.61 20.20 -15.61
CA ILE A 195 1.29 21.47 -15.83
C ILE A 195 2.04 21.78 -14.54
N ARG A 196 3.38 21.66 -14.59
CA ARG A 196 4.24 21.86 -13.40
C ARG A 196 4.28 23.30 -12.92
N ASP A 197 4.28 24.23 -13.89
CA ASP A 197 4.34 25.66 -13.65
C ASP A 197 3.55 26.41 -14.74
N VAL A 198 2.37 26.92 -14.40
CA VAL A 198 1.54 27.75 -15.29
C VAL A 198 2.21 29.08 -15.64
N GLU A 199 3.11 29.59 -14.80
CA GLU A 199 3.80 30.86 -15.06
C GLU A 199 4.86 30.71 -16.16
N ALA A 200 5.36 29.49 -16.37
CA ALA A 200 6.25 29.15 -17.47
C ALA A 200 5.55 29.15 -18.85
N LEU A 201 4.22 29.04 -18.89
CA LEU A 201 3.44 29.15 -20.12
C LEU A 201 3.43 30.60 -20.63
N SER A 202 3.25 30.82 -21.93
CA SER A 202 3.07 32.19 -22.43
C SER A 202 1.73 32.78 -21.98
N GLN A 203 1.62 34.11 -22.01
CA GLN A 203 0.35 34.80 -21.72
C GLN A 203 -0.81 34.29 -22.60
N LYS A 204 -0.54 33.92 -23.85
CA LYS A 204 -1.55 33.36 -24.75
C LYS A 204 -2.03 31.99 -24.25
N GLU A 205 -1.12 31.15 -23.78
CA GLU A 205 -1.41 29.81 -23.26
C GLU A 205 -2.20 29.88 -21.95
N ARG A 206 -1.79 30.74 -21.03
CA ARG A 206 -2.54 30.98 -19.79
C ARG A 206 -3.96 31.46 -20.06
N ARG A 207 -4.15 32.42 -20.98
CA ARG A 207 -5.50 32.87 -21.38
C ARG A 207 -6.35 31.75 -21.96
N MET A 208 -5.76 30.81 -22.70
CA MET A 208 -6.51 29.64 -23.17
C MET A 208 -6.94 28.78 -21.99
N LEU A 209 -6.03 28.46 -21.06
CA LEU A 209 -6.38 27.70 -19.85
C LEU A 209 -7.47 28.39 -19.02
N ASP A 210 -7.32 29.68 -18.69
CA ASP A 210 -8.24 30.44 -17.84
C ASP A 210 -9.67 30.51 -18.41
N MET A 211 -9.86 30.30 -19.72
CA MET A 211 -11.20 30.24 -20.32
C MET A 211 -11.92 28.91 -20.05
N PHE A 212 -11.18 27.85 -19.70
CA PHE A 212 -11.69 26.48 -19.57
C PHE A 212 -11.42 25.86 -18.19
N LEU A 213 -10.81 26.61 -17.26
CA LEU A 213 -10.52 26.23 -15.88
C LEU A 213 -11.25 27.13 -14.88
#